data_AF-A0A529M053-F1
#
_entry.id   AF-A0A529M053-F1
#
_cell.length_a   1.000
_cell.length_b   1.000
_cell.length_c   1.000
_cell.angle_alpha   90.00
_cell.angle_beta   90.00
_cell.angle_gamma   90.00
#
_symmetry.space_group_name_H-M   'P 1'
#
loop_
_entity.id
_entity.type
_entity.pdbx_description
1 polymer ?
#
loop_
_entity_poly.entity_id
_entity_poly.type
_entity_poly.pdbx_seq_one_letter_code
_entity_poly.pdbx_strand_id
1 'polypeptide(L)'
;LVRARDAAVASGSSLERADQAAWAVAALLDDLALNTPWGGASAWPRQPLVVMLRGDVDAGTQFFTRLDELERHPNRDREMLELQYYCLALGFRGKYRVPGRAGDRSLNAVRVAAARFLRNADAEDSPLSPNWKGVIASDEPQRFIVPIWVMALAAIVVAAAAYVGLSMGLSSQAVELSALVRTLPPASRGDVTRAAPKQDAPEPEAPQPVDFALLPEFKAEAPDDLKGALSGTESVSLAKLIIQSS
;
A
#
# COMPACT_ATOMS: atom_id res chain seq x y z
N LEU A 1 -24.07 -28.37 43.65
CA LEU A 1 -24.71 -29.50 42.94
C LEU A 1 -26.04 -29.91 43.58
N VAL A 2 -26.06 -30.46 44.81
CA VAL A 2 -27.32 -30.91 45.47
C VAL A 2 -28.42 -29.83 45.49
N ARG A 3 -28.12 -28.63 45.99
CA ARG A 3 -29.08 -27.51 45.99
C ARG A 3 -29.63 -27.15 44.61
N ALA A 4 -28.78 -27.19 43.57
CA ALA A 4 -29.21 -26.89 42.20
C ALA A 4 -30.09 -28.01 41.63
N ARG A 5 -29.77 -29.26 41.94
CA ARG A 5 -30.60 -30.42 41.60
C ARG A 5 -31.99 -30.31 42.24
N ASP A 6 -32.04 -30.05 43.54
CA ASP A 6 -33.30 -29.98 44.28
C ASP A 6 -34.14 -28.78 43.80
N ALA A 7 -33.49 -27.66 43.46
CA ALA A 7 -34.16 -26.52 42.82
C ALA A 7 -34.74 -26.86 41.44
N ALA A 8 -34.03 -27.64 40.61
CA ALA A 8 -34.53 -28.07 39.31
C ALA A 8 -35.74 -29.01 39.42
N VAL A 9 -35.75 -29.88 40.43
CA VAL A 9 -36.91 -30.72 40.75
C VAL A 9 -38.08 -29.86 41.23
N ALA A 10 -37.82 -28.88 42.10
CA ALA A 10 -38.82 -27.94 42.58
C ALA A 10 -39.42 -27.06 41.46
N SER A 11 -38.66 -26.78 40.40
CA SER A 11 -39.14 -26.06 39.21
C SER A 11 -39.87 -26.96 38.19
N GLY A 12 -40.13 -28.22 38.53
CA GLY A 12 -40.92 -29.15 37.71
C GLY A 12 -40.13 -30.11 36.82
N SER A 13 -38.80 -30.15 36.91
CA SER A 13 -38.01 -31.18 36.21
C SER A 13 -38.19 -32.55 36.88
N SER A 14 -38.17 -33.63 36.09
CA SER A 14 -38.12 -34.98 36.67
C SER A 14 -36.82 -35.18 37.46
N LEU A 15 -36.87 -36.01 38.51
CA LEU A 15 -35.69 -36.34 39.31
C LEU A 15 -34.57 -36.90 38.44
N GLU A 16 -34.91 -37.80 37.51
CA GLU A 16 -33.94 -38.39 36.59
C GLU A 16 -33.23 -37.33 35.73
N ARG A 17 -33.99 -36.37 35.17
CA ARG A 17 -33.43 -35.26 34.39
C ARG A 17 -32.53 -34.39 35.25
N ALA A 18 -32.95 -34.05 36.47
CA ALA A 18 -32.15 -33.26 37.39
C ALA A 18 -30.86 -33.98 37.80
N ASP A 19 -30.90 -35.30 38.04
CA ASP A 19 -29.72 -36.11 38.32
C ASP A 19 -28.81 -36.21 37.09
N GLN A 20 -29.35 -36.29 35.86
CA GLN A 20 -28.55 -36.30 34.63
C GLN A 20 -27.82 -34.97 34.43
N ALA A 21 -28.49 -33.85 34.67
CA ALA A 21 -27.91 -32.51 34.62
C ALA A 21 -26.81 -32.35 35.69
N ALA A 22 -27.10 -32.75 36.93
CA ALA A 22 -26.13 -32.70 38.03
C ALA A 22 -24.88 -33.56 37.73
N TRP A 23 -25.09 -34.73 37.11
CA TRP A 23 -24.00 -35.59 36.66
C TRP A 23 -23.14 -34.95 35.56
N ALA A 24 -23.74 -34.27 34.57
CA ALA A 24 -22.97 -33.59 33.51
C ALA A 24 -22.08 -32.47 34.07
N VAL A 25 -22.61 -31.68 35.01
CA VAL A 25 -21.84 -30.64 35.70
C VAL A 25 -20.78 -31.25 36.62
N ALA A 26 -21.07 -32.35 37.30
CA ALA A 26 -20.08 -33.07 38.10
C ALA A 26 -18.91 -33.58 37.23
N ALA A 27 -19.21 -34.16 36.06
CA ALA A 27 -18.21 -34.62 35.10
C ALA A 27 -17.31 -33.46 34.63
N LEU A 28 -17.87 -32.28 34.37
CA LEU A 28 -17.10 -31.07 34.10
C LEU A 28 -16.16 -30.71 35.25
N LEU A 29 -16.68 -30.63 36.47
CA LEU A 29 -15.91 -30.23 37.63
C LEU A 29 -14.80 -31.23 37.95
N ASP A 30 -15.06 -32.53 37.83
CA ASP A 30 -14.06 -33.58 37.99
C ASP A 30 -12.96 -33.47 36.94
N ASP A 31 -13.33 -33.27 35.67
CA ASP A 31 -12.38 -33.08 34.58
C ASP A 31 -11.51 -31.85 34.79
N LEU A 32 -12.08 -30.73 35.26
CA LEU A 32 -11.30 -29.53 35.54
C LEU A 32 -10.38 -29.72 36.75
N ALA A 33 -10.92 -30.21 37.87
CA ALA A 33 -10.18 -30.37 39.12
C ALA A 33 -8.99 -31.31 38.97
N LEU A 34 -9.18 -32.48 38.35
CA LEU A 34 -8.11 -33.46 38.13
C LEU A 34 -6.98 -32.96 37.22
N ASN A 35 -7.26 -31.96 36.39
CA ASN A 35 -6.29 -31.33 35.49
C ASN A 35 -5.70 -30.03 36.04
N THR A 36 -5.88 -29.74 37.33
CA THR A 36 -5.15 -28.68 38.03
C THR A 36 -3.87 -29.20 38.70
N PRO A 37 -2.89 -28.34 39.01
CA PRO A 37 -1.65 -28.77 39.69
C PRO A 37 -1.88 -29.45 41.05
N TRP A 38 -2.95 -29.09 41.76
CA TRP A 38 -3.29 -29.66 43.07
C TRP A 38 -4.22 -30.87 42.97
N GLY A 39 -4.90 -31.06 41.84
CA GLY A 39 -5.91 -32.10 41.65
C GLY A 39 -5.40 -33.50 41.93
N GLY A 40 -4.28 -33.88 41.32
CA GLY A 40 -3.68 -35.21 41.47
C GLY A 40 -3.14 -35.52 42.87
N ALA A 41 -2.72 -34.49 43.64
CA ALA A 41 -2.21 -34.65 45.00
C ALA A 41 -3.31 -34.58 46.08
N SER A 42 -4.54 -34.26 45.69
CA SER A 42 -5.67 -34.11 46.61
C SER A 42 -6.43 -35.43 46.82
N ALA A 43 -7.55 -35.38 47.56
CA ALA A 43 -8.46 -36.51 47.69
C ALA A 43 -9.33 -36.74 46.42
N TRP A 44 -9.34 -35.80 45.48
CA TRP A 44 -10.23 -35.80 44.31
C TRP A 44 -10.14 -37.06 43.44
N PRO A 45 -8.96 -37.61 43.11
CA PRO A 45 -8.86 -38.83 42.29
C PRO A 45 -9.46 -40.06 42.98
N ARG A 46 -9.50 -40.10 44.32
CA ARG A 46 -10.07 -41.22 45.08
C ARG A 46 -11.60 -41.20 45.11
N GLN A 47 -12.19 -40.00 45.11
CA GLN A 47 -13.63 -39.80 45.22
C GLN A 47 -14.07 -38.62 44.34
N PRO A 48 -14.09 -38.79 43.01
CA PRO A 48 -14.63 -37.77 42.12
C PRO A 48 -16.15 -37.64 42.31
N LEU A 49 -16.69 -36.47 42.02
CA LEU A 49 -18.09 -36.12 42.24
C LEU A 49 -19.03 -37.05 41.47
N VAL A 50 -18.69 -37.46 40.25
CA VAL A 50 -19.49 -38.42 39.46
C VAL A 50 -19.62 -39.78 40.13
N VAL A 51 -18.58 -40.27 40.81
CA VAL A 51 -18.62 -41.52 41.58
C VAL A 51 -19.51 -41.33 42.81
N MET A 52 -19.40 -40.20 43.50
CA MET A 52 -20.23 -39.91 44.67
C MET A 52 -21.72 -39.75 44.31
N LEU A 53 -22.04 -39.24 43.12
CA LEU A 53 -23.42 -39.01 42.66
C LEU A 53 -24.08 -40.27 42.10
N ARG A 54 -23.37 -41.03 41.26
CA ARG A 54 -23.98 -42.12 40.46
C ARG A 54 -23.16 -43.41 40.43
N GLY A 55 -21.98 -43.44 41.06
CA GLY A 55 -21.06 -44.58 41.00
C GLY A 55 -20.33 -44.75 39.67
N ASP A 56 -20.42 -43.77 38.77
CA ASP A 56 -19.79 -43.82 37.46
C ASP A 56 -18.29 -43.50 37.55
N VAL A 57 -17.44 -44.42 37.09
CA VAL A 57 -15.97 -44.26 37.09
C VAL A 57 -15.40 -43.71 35.77
N ASP A 58 -16.15 -43.81 34.66
CA ASP A 58 -15.73 -43.34 33.33
C ASP A 58 -16.65 -42.22 32.82
N ALA A 59 -16.66 -41.09 33.51
CA ALA A 59 -17.43 -39.92 33.07
C ALA A 59 -16.87 -39.30 31.78
N GLY A 60 -15.55 -39.39 31.58
CA GLY A 60 -14.84 -38.78 30.45
C GLY A 60 -15.27 -39.32 29.08
N THR A 61 -15.60 -40.61 28.99
CA THR A 61 -16.14 -41.23 27.78
C THR A 61 -17.66 -41.17 27.74
N GLN A 62 -18.33 -41.49 28.85
CA GLN A 62 -19.79 -41.52 28.93
C GLN A 62 -20.44 -40.17 28.60
N PHE A 63 -19.77 -39.05 28.91
CA PHE A 63 -20.27 -37.72 28.58
C PHE A 63 -20.56 -37.60 27.08
N PHE A 64 -19.63 -38.04 26.24
CA PHE A 64 -19.80 -37.98 24.80
C PHE A 64 -20.79 -39.02 24.27
N THR A 65 -20.92 -40.19 24.91
CA THR A 65 -21.98 -41.15 24.56
C THR A 65 -23.36 -40.56 24.79
N ARG A 66 -23.56 -39.84 25.90
CA ARG A 66 -24.82 -39.14 26.19
C ARG A 66 -25.04 -37.95 25.27
N LEU A 67 -23.98 -37.22 24.90
CA LEU A 67 -24.06 -36.16 23.90
C LEU A 67 -24.50 -36.71 22.54
N ASP A 68 -23.89 -37.80 22.07
CA ASP A 68 -24.24 -38.45 20.80
C ASP A 68 -25.72 -38.89 20.80
N GLU A 69 -26.26 -39.34 21.93
CA GLU A 69 -27.68 -39.70 22.06
C GLU A 69 -28.61 -38.49 21.93
N LEU A 70 -28.25 -37.36 22.54
CA LEU A 70 -28.98 -36.09 22.41
C LEU A 70 -28.90 -35.53 20.98
N GLU A 71 -27.73 -35.62 20.33
CA GLU A 71 -27.55 -35.16 18.95
C GLU A 71 -28.37 -35.98 17.94
N ARG A 72 -28.70 -37.25 18.23
CA ARG A 72 -29.62 -38.04 17.40
C ARG A 72 -31.06 -37.53 17.48
N HIS A 73 -31.45 -36.94 18.60
CA HIS A 73 -32.81 -36.43 18.84
C HIS A 73 -32.78 -35.03 19.46
N PRO A 74 -32.25 -34.01 18.76
CA PRO A 74 -31.91 -32.71 19.34
C PRO A 74 -33.14 -31.94 19.87
N ASN A 75 -34.32 -32.22 19.31
CA ASN A 75 -35.58 -31.61 19.74
C ASN A 75 -36.21 -32.29 20.97
N ARG A 76 -35.76 -33.50 21.35
CA ARG A 76 -36.33 -34.25 22.48
C ARG A 76 -35.95 -33.63 23.81
N ASP A 77 -34.70 -33.21 23.95
CA ASP A 77 -34.20 -32.55 25.14
C ASP A 77 -33.15 -31.49 24.81
N ARG A 78 -33.64 -30.38 24.26
CA ARG A 78 -32.80 -29.27 23.84
C ARG A 78 -32.04 -28.62 25.00
N GLU A 79 -32.67 -28.48 26.16
CA GLU A 79 -32.03 -27.88 27.34
C GLU A 79 -30.87 -28.75 27.87
N MET A 80 -31.01 -30.08 27.85
CA MET A 80 -29.92 -30.97 28.25
C MET A 80 -28.77 -30.92 27.24
N LEU A 81 -29.07 -30.83 25.94
CA LEU A 81 -28.06 -30.63 24.90
C LEU A 81 -27.33 -29.29 25.11
N GLU A 82 -28.06 -28.24 25.44
CA GLU A 82 -27.50 -26.92 25.75
C GLU A 82 -26.59 -26.96 26.98
N LEU A 83 -27.00 -27.65 28.05
CA LEU A 83 -26.19 -27.83 29.25
C LEU A 83 -24.86 -28.54 28.94
N GLN A 84 -24.90 -29.63 28.17
CA GLN A 84 -23.68 -30.34 27.77
C GLN A 84 -22.80 -29.48 26.85
N TYR A 85 -23.41 -28.70 25.95
CA TYR A 85 -22.69 -27.72 25.15
C TYR A 85 -21.97 -26.68 26.03
N TYR A 86 -22.64 -26.13 27.05
CA TYR A 86 -22.00 -25.22 28.00
C TYR A 86 -20.85 -25.90 28.76
N CYS A 87 -20.98 -27.17 29.14
CA CYS A 87 -19.88 -27.90 29.75
C CYS A 87 -18.65 -27.99 28.81
N LEU A 88 -18.87 -28.23 27.51
CA LEU A 88 -17.79 -28.20 26.51
C LEU A 88 -17.18 -26.80 26.34
N ALA A 89 -18.01 -25.75 26.34
CA ALA A 89 -17.57 -24.36 26.24
C ALA A 89 -16.76 -23.91 27.46
N LEU A 90 -17.12 -24.39 28.66
CA LEU A 90 -16.40 -24.15 29.92
C LEU A 90 -15.10 -24.95 30.05
N GLY A 91 -14.79 -25.82 29.09
CA GLY A 91 -13.47 -26.46 29.00
C GLY A 91 -13.45 -27.96 29.31
N PHE A 92 -14.61 -28.63 29.41
CA PHE A 92 -14.63 -30.09 29.44
C PHE A 92 -13.92 -30.66 28.20
N ARG A 93 -13.00 -31.61 28.40
CA ARG A 93 -12.37 -32.35 27.30
C ARG A 93 -12.59 -33.85 27.38
N GLY A 94 -12.69 -34.43 28.58
CA GLY A 94 -12.87 -35.87 28.79
C GLY A 94 -11.91 -36.71 27.92
N LYS A 95 -12.46 -37.68 27.17
CA LYS A 95 -11.69 -38.57 26.26
C LYS A 95 -10.84 -37.85 25.20
N TYR A 96 -11.11 -36.58 24.90
CA TYR A 96 -10.34 -35.81 23.90
C TYR A 96 -9.11 -35.09 24.48
N ARG A 97 -8.79 -35.28 25.77
CA ARG A 97 -7.54 -34.80 26.36
C ARG A 97 -6.36 -35.67 25.98
N VAL A 98 -6.03 -35.67 24.70
CA VAL A 98 -4.84 -36.31 24.13
C VAL A 98 -3.77 -35.25 23.82
N PRO A 99 -2.47 -35.54 24.02
CA PRO A 99 -1.40 -34.63 23.64
C PRO A 99 -1.42 -34.27 22.15
N GLY A 100 -1.21 -32.98 21.85
CA GLY A 100 -1.09 -32.47 20.48
C GLY A 100 -2.41 -31.99 19.84
N ARG A 101 -2.31 -31.54 18.59
CA ARG A 101 -3.40 -30.85 17.88
C ARG A 101 -4.60 -31.73 17.51
N ALA A 102 -4.44 -33.05 17.53
CA ALA A 102 -5.49 -33.98 17.14
C ALA A 102 -6.69 -33.93 18.10
N GLY A 103 -6.43 -33.89 19.41
CA GLY A 103 -7.48 -33.80 20.45
C GLY A 103 -8.22 -32.48 20.42
N ASP A 104 -7.51 -31.37 20.25
CA ASP A 104 -8.13 -30.05 20.13
C ASP A 104 -9.04 -29.97 18.89
N ARG A 105 -8.60 -30.54 17.77
CA ARG A 105 -9.39 -30.56 16.53
C ARG A 105 -10.67 -31.39 16.67
N SER A 106 -10.58 -32.59 17.25
CA SER A 106 -11.76 -33.45 17.44
C SER A 106 -12.74 -32.83 18.45
N LEU A 107 -12.24 -32.27 19.54
CA LEU A 107 -13.08 -31.57 20.52
C LEU A 107 -13.76 -30.34 19.89
N ASN A 108 -13.05 -29.56 19.08
CA ASN A 108 -13.64 -28.43 18.38
C ASN A 108 -14.70 -28.88 17.37
N ALA A 109 -14.47 -29.99 16.65
CA ALA A 109 -15.46 -30.55 15.73
C ALA A 109 -16.76 -30.93 16.45
N VAL A 110 -16.66 -31.59 17.62
CA VAL A 110 -17.83 -31.92 18.46
C VAL A 110 -18.54 -30.67 18.95
N ARG A 111 -17.82 -29.63 19.43
CA ARG A 111 -18.42 -28.36 19.84
C ARG A 111 -19.20 -27.68 18.71
N VAL A 112 -18.63 -27.65 17.49
CA VAL A 112 -19.26 -27.05 16.32
C VAL A 112 -20.51 -27.85 15.89
N ALA A 113 -20.46 -29.19 16.00
CA ALA A 113 -21.61 -30.04 15.72
C ALA A 113 -22.77 -29.79 16.72
N ALA A 114 -22.48 -29.84 18.02
CA ALA A 114 -23.46 -29.54 19.07
C ALA A 114 -24.04 -28.13 18.94
N ALA A 115 -23.20 -27.13 18.66
CA ALA A 115 -23.64 -25.74 18.45
C ALA A 115 -24.62 -25.62 17.29
N ARG A 116 -24.43 -26.39 16.20
CA ARG A 116 -25.33 -26.35 15.04
C ARG A 116 -26.74 -26.76 15.39
N PHE A 117 -26.92 -27.77 16.24
CA PHE A 117 -28.25 -28.20 16.70
C PHE A 117 -28.92 -27.18 17.62
N LEU A 118 -28.12 -26.35 18.32
CA LEU A 118 -28.62 -25.30 19.21
C LEU A 118 -28.86 -23.97 18.48
N ARG A 119 -28.45 -23.82 17.22
CA ARG A 119 -28.71 -22.61 16.43
C ARG A 119 -30.20 -22.44 16.15
N ASN A 120 -30.73 -21.27 16.51
CA ASN A 120 -32.03 -20.81 16.05
C ASN A 120 -31.82 -19.88 14.86
N ALA A 121 -32.15 -20.34 13.65
CA ALA A 121 -32.07 -19.51 12.45
C ALA A 121 -32.88 -18.21 12.60
N ASP A 122 -34.08 -18.31 13.16
CA ASP A 122 -34.97 -17.16 13.40
C ASP A 122 -34.41 -16.14 14.41
N ALA A 123 -33.51 -16.57 15.30
CA ALA A 123 -32.87 -15.69 16.28
C ALA A 123 -31.57 -15.06 15.75
N GLU A 124 -30.87 -15.71 14.83
CA GLU A 124 -29.66 -15.17 14.17
C GLU A 124 -30.01 -14.03 13.20
N ASP A 125 -31.17 -14.08 12.55
CA ASP A 125 -31.68 -12.97 11.72
C ASP A 125 -32.15 -11.77 12.56
N SER A 126 -32.27 -11.95 13.89
CA SER A 126 -32.56 -10.85 14.79
C SER A 126 -31.33 -9.95 14.91
N PRO A 127 -31.47 -8.65 14.61
CA PRO A 127 -30.33 -7.74 14.69
C PRO A 127 -29.79 -7.69 16.11
N LEU A 128 -28.47 -7.91 16.25
CA LEU A 128 -27.76 -7.92 17.55
C LEU A 128 -27.93 -6.63 18.37
N SER A 129 -28.32 -5.54 17.72
CA SER A 129 -28.77 -4.31 18.40
C SER A 129 -29.97 -3.70 17.66
N PRO A 130 -30.94 -3.11 18.38
CA PRO A 130 -32.09 -2.45 17.76
C PRO A 130 -31.70 -1.35 16.75
N ASN A 131 -30.56 -0.70 16.98
CA ASN A 131 -30.05 0.42 16.18
C ASN A 131 -28.75 0.08 15.44
N TRP A 132 -28.65 -1.13 14.86
CA TRP A 132 -27.48 -1.57 14.11
C TRP A 132 -27.16 -0.70 12.88
N LYS A 133 -28.15 0.05 12.37
CA LYS A 133 -27.95 1.03 11.31
C LYS A 133 -27.28 2.27 11.90
N GLY A 134 -25.95 2.34 11.77
CA GLY A 134 -25.21 3.57 12.03
C GLY A 134 -25.79 4.74 11.23
N VAL A 135 -25.55 5.97 11.70
CA VAL A 135 -25.94 7.19 10.97
C VAL A 135 -25.35 7.08 9.56
N ILE A 136 -26.22 6.97 8.56
CA ILE A 136 -25.82 6.97 7.16
C ILE A 136 -25.28 8.38 6.91
N ALA A 137 -23.97 8.56 7.00
CA ALA A 137 -23.33 9.71 6.42
C ALA A 137 -23.67 9.64 4.93
N SER A 138 -24.52 10.56 4.46
CA SER A 138 -24.76 10.73 3.04
C SER A 138 -23.40 10.89 2.40
N ASP A 139 -23.00 9.91 1.59
CA ASP A 139 -21.85 9.99 0.73
C ASP A 139 -22.15 11.13 -0.24
N GLU A 140 -21.74 12.36 0.09
CA GLU A 140 -21.87 13.47 -0.84
C GLU A 140 -21.11 13.03 -2.09
N PRO A 141 -21.77 12.93 -3.26
CA PRO A 141 -21.13 12.43 -4.46
C PRO A 141 -19.88 13.25 -4.71
N GLN A 142 -18.74 12.57 -4.81
CA GLN A 142 -17.43 13.19 -4.96
C GLN A 142 -17.49 14.22 -6.09
N ARG A 143 -17.52 15.49 -5.70
CA ARG A 143 -17.69 16.62 -6.61
C ARG A 143 -16.57 16.52 -7.63
N PHE A 144 -16.92 16.38 -8.91
CA PHE A 144 -15.96 16.29 -10.01
C PHE A 144 -15.19 17.61 -10.10
N ILE A 145 -14.06 17.69 -9.41
CA ILE A 145 -13.15 18.83 -9.49
C ILE A 145 -12.39 18.69 -10.81
N VAL A 146 -12.66 19.61 -11.74
CA VAL A 146 -11.89 19.69 -13.00
C VAL A 146 -10.43 19.95 -12.62
N PRO A 147 -9.49 19.04 -12.96
CA PRO A 147 -8.10 19.24 -12.62
C PRO A 147 -7.52 20.51 -13.28
N ILE A 148 -6.65 21.22 -12.57
CA ILE A 148 -6.04 22.48 -13.04
C ILE A 148 -5.33 22.32 -14.40
N TRP A 149 -4.78 21.14 -14.69
CA TRP A 149 -4.10 20.87 -15.97
C TRP A 149 -5.04 20.92 -17.18
N VAL A 150 -6.33 20.58 -17.00
CA VAL A 150 -7.34 20.67 -18.07
C VAL A 150 -7.62 22.13 -18.42
N MET A 151 -7.71 23.00 -17.40
CA MET A 151 -7.88 24.45 -17.59
C MET A 151 -6.65 25.06 -18.28
N ALA A 152 -5.44 24.64 -17.89
CA ALA A 152 -4.21 25.09 -18.52
C ALA A 152 -4.14 24.67 -20.00
N LEU A 153 -4.54 23.44 -20.32
CA LEU A 153 -4.55 22.94 -21.70
C LEU A 153 -5.58 23.67 -22.56
N ALA A 154 -6.79 23.93 -22.01
CA ALA A 154 -7.80 24.74 -22.69
C ALA A 154 -7.30 26.17 -22.95
N ALA A 155 -6.62 26.80 -21.99
CA ALA A 155 -6.05 28.13 -22.16
C ALA A 155 -4.98 28.17 -23.26
N ILE A 156 -4.11 27.15 -23.34
CA ILE A 156 -3.10 27.02 -24.40
C ILE A 156 -3.77 26.91 -25.78
N VAL A 157 -4.83 26.11 -25.90
CA VAL A 157 -5.57 25.95 -27.16
C VAL A 157 -6.19 27.27 -27.61
N VAL A 158 -6.82 28.01 -26.69
CA VAL A 158 -7.39 29.34 -26.98
C VAL A 158 -6.31 30.33 -27.40
N ALA A 159 -5.17 30.38 -26.69
CA ALA A 159 -4.06 31.26 -27.02
C ALA A 159 -3.45 30.93 -28.40
N ALA A 160 -3.30 29.64 -28.72
CA ALA A 160 -2.83 29.18 -30.02
C ALA A 160 -3.80 29.57 -31.14
N ALA A 161 -5.11 29.39 -30.94
CA ALA A 161 -6.12 29.79 -31.92
C ALA A 161 -6.11 31.31 -32.16
N ALA A 162 -5.99 32.12 -31.10
CA ALA A 162 -5.88 33.57 -31.21
C ALA A 162 -4.60 33.98 -31.96
N TYR A 163 -3.46 33.36 -31.64
CA TYR A 163 -2.19 33.61 -32.32
C TYR A 163 -2.26 33.29 -33.82
N VAL A 164 -2.81 32.13 -34.19
CA VAL A 164 -2.98 31.72 -35.60
C VAL A 164 -3.91 32.70 -36.32
N GLY A 165 -5.03 33.08 -35.72
CA GLY A 165 -5.97 34.04 -36.30
C GLY A 165 -5.33 35.42 -36.54
N LEU A 166 -4.62 35.96 -35.54
CA LEU A 166 -3.89 37.22 -35.67
C LEU A 166 -2.77 37.14 -36.71
N SER A 167 -2.02 36.05 -36.74
CA SER A 167 -0.93 35.82 -37.70
C SER A 167 -1.45 35.77 -39.14
N MET A 168 -2.55 35.06 -39.39
CA MET A 168 -3.20 35.03 -40.70
C MET A 168 -3.69 36.42 -41.13
N GLY A 169 -4.31 37.18 -40.23
CA GLY A 169 -4.76 38.54 -40.50
C GLY A 169 -3.62 39.52 -40.78
N LEU A 170 -2.50 39.40 -40.07
CA LEU A 170 -1.31 40.21 -40.32
C LEU A 170 -0.65 39.83 -41.66
N SER A 171 -0.60 38.53 -41.98
CA SER A 171 -0.05 38.04 -43.24
C SER A 171 -0.87 38.49 -44.43
N SER A 172 -2.20 38.51 -44.35
CA SER A 172 -3.04 38.97 -45.46
C SER A 172 -2.87 40.47 -45.70
N GLN A 173 -2.82 41.29 -44.65
CA GLN A 173 -2.57 42.73 -44.74
C GLN A 173 -1.17 43.03 -45.29
N ALA A 174 -0.15 42.27 -44.89
CA ALA A 174 1.21 42.40 -45.41
C ALA A 174 1.28 42.09 -46.91
N VAL A 175 0.55 41.07 -47.38
CA VAL A 175 0.45 40.74 -48.80
C VAL A 175 -0.26 41.86 -49.58
N GLU A 176 -1.37 42.39 -49.07
CA GLU A 176 -2.13 43.47 -49.70
C GLU A 176 -1.32 44.78 -49.78
N LEU A 177 -0.64 45.16 -48.69
CA LEU A 177 0.27 46.31 -48.67
C LEU A 177 1.45 46.12 -49.64
N SER A 178 2.03 44.91 -49.70
CA SER A 178 3.11 44.63 -50.66
C SER A 178 2.63 44.71 -52.11
N ALA A 179 1.38 44.30 -52.38
CA ALA A 179 0.77 44.42 -53.69
C ALA A 179 0.49 45.89 -54.05
N LEU A 180 -0.01 46.70 -53.11
CA LEU A 180 -0.27 48.13 -53.29
C LEU A 180 1.04 48.93 -53.45
N VAL A 181 2.09 48.60 -52.70
CA VAL A 181 3.41 49.21 -52.87
C VAL A 181 4.00 48.88 -54.24
N ARG A 182 3.73 47.68 -54.80
CA ARG A 182 4.17 47.31 -56.15
C ARG A 182 3.42 48.04 -57.27
N THR A 183 2.24 48.60 -57.02
CA THR A 183 1.46 49.35 -58.03
C THR A 183 1.73 50.85 -58.02
N LEU A 184 2.42 51.38 -57.02
CA LEU A 184 2.88 52.77 -56.98
C LEU A 184 4.11 52.97 -57.90
N PRO A 185 4.08 53.93 -58.84
CA PRO A 185 5.27 54.32 -59.58
C PRO A 185 6.31 55.03 -58.69
N PRO A 186 7.62 54.88 -58.96
CA PRO A 186 8.23 54.10 -60.03
C PRO A 186 8.35 52.60 -59.71
N ALA A 187 8.07 51.75 -60.71
CA ALA A 187 8.18 50.28 -60.61
C ALA A 187 9.63 49.77 -60.42
N SER A 188 10.63 50.64 -60.61
CA SER A 188 12.00 50.41 -60.18
C SER A 188 12.22 51.04 -58.81
N ARG A 189 12.68 50.25 -57.83
CA ARG A 189 13.41 50.84 -56.69
C ARG A 189 14.47 51.74 -57.30
N GLY A 190 14.44 53.04 -56.97
CA GLY A 190 15.51 53.95 -57.34
C GLY A 190 16.82 53.31 -56.91
N ASP A 191 17.59 52.86 -57.88
CA ASP A 191 18.94 52.40 -57.62
C ASP A 191 19.66 53.62 -57.08
N VAL A 192 20.15 53.56 -55.85
CA VAL A 192 21.00 54.63 -55.35
C VAL A 192 22.32 54.45 -56.09
N THR A 193 22.40 55.03 -57.28
CA THR A 193 23.67 55.28 -57.95
C THR A 193 24.41 56.27 -57.06
N ARG A 194 25.15 55.76 -56.07
CA ARG A 194 26.28 56.52 -55.54
C ARG A 194 27.11 56.83 -56.77
N ALA A 195 27.28 58.12 -57.08
CA ALA A 195 28.38 58.52 -57.94
C ALA A 195 29.61 57.78 -57.42
N ALA A 196 30.28 57.01 -58.29
CA ALA A 196 31.57 56.43 -57.94
C ALA A 196 32.40 57.58 -57.33
N PRO A 197 33.09 57.35 -56.19
CA PRO A 197 33.90 58.38 -55.56
C PRO A 197 34.75 59.05 -56.63
N LYS A 198 34.75 60.38 -56.68
CA LYS A 198 35.65 61.11 -57.57
C LYS A 198 37.07 60.67 -57.20
N GLN A 199 37.69 59.90 -58.08
CA GLN A 199 39.01 59.28 -57.87
C GLN A 199 40.10 60.34 -58.11
N ASP A 200 40.04 61.43 -57.34
CA ASP A 200 41.04 62.50 -57.33
C ASP A 200 42.04 62.33 -56.15
N ALA A 201 41.98 61.21 -55.42
CA ALA A 201 42.97 60.83 -54.43
C ALA A 201 43.88 59.74 -55.01
N PRO A 202 45.22 59.89 -55.00
CA PRO A 202 46.11 58.82 -55.42
C PRO A 202 45.84 57.55 -54.60
N GLU A 203 45.86 56.42 -55.29
CA GLU A 203 45.54 55.09 -54.76
C GLU A 203 46.34 54.83 -53.47
N PRO A 204 45.67 54.46 -52.35
CA PRO A 204 46.40 54.11 -51.14
C PRO A 204 47.28 52.89 -51.44
N GLU A 205 48.59 53.04 -51.23
CA GLU A 205 49.56 51.94 -51.39
C GLU A 205 49.09 50.71 -50.61
N ALA A 206 49.18 49.54 -51.25
CA ALA A 206 48.83 48.27 -50.63
C ALA A 206 49.56 48.12 -49.28
N PRO A 207 48.89 47.62 -48.21
CA PRO A 207 49.52 47.47 -46.91
C PRO A 207 50.75 46.58 -47.03
N GLN A 208 51.94 47.17 -46.86
CA GLN A 208 53.19 46.41 -46.82
C GLN A 208 53.18 45.55 -45.55
N PRO A 209 53.40 44.23 -45.64
CA PRO A 209 53.55 43.41 -44.45
C PRO A 209 54.80 43.86 -43.69
N VAL A 210 54.61 44.42 -42.49
CA VAL A 210 55.71 44.77 -41.60
C VAL A 210 56.24 43.47 -41.00
N ASP A 211 57.37 43.00 -41.52
CA ASP A 211 58.04 41.78 -41.06
C ASP A 211 59.00 42.14 -39.91
N PHE A 212 58.57 41.89 -38.68
CA PHE A 212 59.44 42.05 -37.50
C PHE A 212 60.29 40.79 -37.37
N ALA A 213 61.43 40.75 -38.06
CA ALA A 213 62.37 39.63 -37.99
C ALA A 213 63.27 39.74 -36.73
N LEU A 214 62.69 39.52 -35.54
CA LEU A 214 63.41 39.69 -34.27
C LEU A 214 64.28 38.46 -33.94
N LEU A 215 63.89 37.27 -34.39
CA LEU A 215 64.65 36.04 -34.17
C LEU A 215 66.09 36.02 -34.75
N PRO A 216 66.37 36.54 -35.97
CA PRO A 216 67.74 36.61 -36.48
C PRO A 216 68.61 37.63 -35.74
N GLU A 217 68.05 38.77 -35.31
CA GLU A 217 68.78 39.77 -34.49
C GLU A 217 69.21 39.18 -33.15
N PHE A 218 68.32 38.48 -32.44
CA PHE A 218 68.67 37.80 -31.18
C PHE A 218 69.70 36.68 -31.35
N LYS A 219 69.74 36.01 -32.50
CA LYS A 219 70.77 35.00 -32.81
C LYS A 219 72.13 35.61 -33.14
N ALA A 220 72.15 36.82 -33.71
CA ALA A 220 73.38 37.53 -34.03
C ALA A 220 74.12 38.00 -32.77
N GLU A 221 73.39 38.50 -31.77
CA GLU A 221 73.96 39.07 -30.54
C GLU A 221 74.15 38.04 -29.40
N ALA A 222 73.75 36.77 -29.61
CA ALA A 222 73.91 35.72 -28.61
C ALA A 222 75.40 35.33 -28.42
N PRO A 223 75.87 35.04 -27.19
CA PRO A 223 77.21 34.50 -26.94
C PRO A 223 77.44 33.16 -27.65
N ASP A 224 78.66 32.90 -28.15
CA ASP A 224 78.98 31.73 -29.00
C ASP A 224 78.59 30.39 -28.36
N ASP A 225 78.61 30.30 -27.03
CA ASP A 225 78.27 29.09 -26.26
C ASP A 225 76.77 28.71 -26.32
N LEU A 226 75.90 29.67 -26.66
CA LEU A 226 74.43 29.51 -26.65
C LEU A 226 73.81 29.49 -28.05
N LYS A 227 74.57 29.79 -29.10
CA LYS A 227 74.07 29.87 -30.49
C LYS A 227 73.48 28.54 -31.00
N GLY A 228 74.03 27.40 -30.58
CA GLY A 228 73.54 26.07 -30.94
C GLY A 228 72.27 25.62 -30.21
N ALA A 229 71.97 26.25 -29.07
CA ALA A 229 70.88 25.88 -28.14
C ALA A 229 69.59 26.71 -28.35
N LEU A 230 69.63 27.72 -29.21
CA LEU A 230 68.54 28.67 -29.46
C LEU A 230 67.67 28.23 -30.63
N SER A 231 66.47 27.71 -30.34
CA SER A 231 65.43 27.42 -31.35
C SER A 231 64.13 28.14 -31.04
N GLY A 232 63.38 28.53 -32.07
CA GLY A 232 62.15 29.30 -31.88
C GLY A 232 61.41 29.51 -33.19
N THR A 233 60.14 29.89 -33.08
CA THR A 233 59.27 30.22 -34.22
C THR A 233 58.73 31.65 -34.07
N GLU A 234 58.61 32.35 -35.20
CA GLU A 234 58.10 33.72 -35.28
C GLU A 234 56.75 33.75 -36.00
N SER A 235 55.87 34.63 -35.54
CA SER A 235 54.66 35.03 -36.25
C SER A 235 54.48 36.54 -36.12
N VAL A 236 53.65 37.13 -36.98
CA VAL A 236 53.42 38.58 -37.13
C VAL A 236 53.05 39.31 -35.81
N SER A 237 52.70 38.59 -34.75
CA SER A 237 52.39 39.18 -33.43
C SER A 237 53.12 38.54 -32.23
N LEU A 238 53.93 37.51 -32.44
CA LEU A 238 54.57 36.76 -31.35
C LEU A 238 55.85 36.06 -31.80
N ALA A 239 56.95 36.29 -31.08
CA ALA A 239 58.19 35.52 -31.20
C ALA A 239 58.36 34.64 -29.94
N LYS A 240 58.54 33.32 -30.13
CA LYS A 240 58.77 32.36 -29.04
C LYS A 240 60.17 31.78 -29.15
N LEU A 241 61.03 32.09 -28.18
CA LEU A 241 62.35 31.48 -28.03
C LEU A 241 62.33 30.34 -27.00
N ILE A 242 62.98 29.23 -27.36
CA ILE A 242 63.22 28.06 -26.52
C ILE A 242 64.73 27.87 -26.43
N ILE A 243 65.25 27.93 -25.20
CA ILE A 243 66.67 27.71 -24.90
C ILE A 243 66.78 26.31 -24.27
N GLN A 244 67.48 25.39 -24.93
CA GLN A 244 67.75 24.06 -24.38
C GLN A 244 69.23 23.91 -24.04
N SER A 245 69.53 23.80 -22.75
CA SER A 245 70.88 23.55 -22.24
C SER A 245 71.20 22.05 -22.28
N SER A 246 72.25 21.65 -22.99
CA SER A 246 72.97 20.38 -22.80
C SER A 246 74.47 20.60 -22.93
#